data_AF-A0A645J8C0-F1
#
_entry.id   AF-A0A645J8C0-F1
#
_cell.length_a   1.000
_cell.length_b   1.000
_cell.length_c   1.000
_cell.angle_alpha   90.00
_cell.angle_beta   90.00
_cell.angle_gamma   90.00
#
_symmetry.space_group_name_H-M   'P 1'
#
loop_
_entity.id
_entity.type
_entity.pdbx_description
1 polymer ?
#
loop_
_entity_poly.entity_id
_entity_poly.type
_entity_poly.pdbx_seq_one_letter_code
_entity_poly.pdbx_strand_id
1 'polypeptide(L)'
;MGVKHFVISEEDDEKFATLLLKLAKEKYAVVFIQEFLFVKYMSVVDSINEEYPVSVLPIPGLKGGSGAGLASIRNSVERAVGMDIFAVK
;
A
#
# COMPACT_ATOMS: atom_id res chain seq x y z
N MET A 1 2.70 -17.23 -14.13
CA MET A 1 1.50 -17.55 -13.32
C MET A 1 1.90 -17.45 -11.86
N GLY A 2 1.34 -16.53 -11.06
CA GLY A 2 1.80 -16.34 -9.67
C GLY A 2 1.28 -15.09 -8.95
N VAL A 3 0.59 -14.19 -9.66
CA VAL A 3 -0.02 -12.99 -9.06
C VAL A 3 -1.49 -12.93 -9.47
N LYS A 4 -2.38 -12.74 -8.50
CA LYS A 4 -3.83 -12.57 -8.74
C LYS A 4 -4.12 -11.09 -8.91
N HIS A 5 -4.76 -10.74 -10.03
CA HIS A 5 -5.01 -9.35 -10.41
C HIS A 5 -6.45 -8.98 -10.09
N PHE A 6 -6.66 -7.77 -9.61
CA PHE A 6 -7.96 -7.19 -9.33
C PHE A 6 -8.01 -5.79 -9.94
N VAL A 7 -9.14 -5.44 -10.56
CA VAL A 7 -9.37 -4.11 -11.10
C VAL A 7 -10.39 -3.40 -10.23
N ILE A 8 -10.01 -2.21 -9.78
CA ILE A 8 -10.84 -1.31 -8.97
C ILE A 8 -10.91 0.03 -9.68
N SER A 9 -12.11 0.59 -9.73
CA SER A 9 -12.35 1.96 -10.18
C SER A 9 -11.95 2.93 -9.08
N GLU A 10 -11.47 4.11 -9.44
CA GLU A 10 -11.00 5.09 -8.46
C GLU A 10 -12.12 5.55 -7.51
N GLU A 11 -13.36 5.46 -7.94
CA GLU A 11 -14.57 5.94 -7.26
C GLU A 11 -15.27 4.91 -6.34
N ASP A 12 -14.78 3.66 -6.27
CA ASP A 12 -15.39 2.59 -5.48
C ASP A 12 -14.69 2.35 -4.12
N ASP A 13 -14.81 3.31 -3.20
CA ASP A 13 -14.12 3.29 -1.89
C ASP A 13 -14.43 2.03 -1.06
N GLU A 14 -15.71 1.67 -0.94
CA GLU A 14 -16.16 0.49 -0.17
C GLU A 14 -15.61 -0.82 -0.74
N LYS A 15 -15.48 -0.88 -2.07
CA LYS A 15 -14.97 -2.05 -2.77
C LYS A 15 -13.50 -2.28 -2.49
N PHE A 16 -12.72 -1.20 -2.37
CA PHE A 16 -11.31 -1.28 -2.02
C PHE A 16 -11.11 -1.85 -0.61
N ALA A 17 -11.78 -1.29 0.39
CA ALA A 17 -11.66 -1.76 1.77
C ALA A 17 -12.08 -3.22 1.91
N THR A 18 -13.21 -3.58 1.30
CA THR A 18 -13.73 -4.96 1.32
C THR A 18 -12.77 -5.94 0.63
N LEU A 19 -12.19 -5.54 -0.51
CA LEU A 19 -11.22 -6.38 -1.21
C LEU A 19 -9.94 -6.56 -0.39
N LEU A 20 -9.38 -5.48 0.14
CA LEU A 20 -8.13 -5.55 0.91
C LEU A 20 -8.30 -6.42 2.15
N LEU A 21 -9.41 -6.28 2.87
CA LEU A 21 -9.75 -7.14 4.00
C LEU A 21 -9.89 -8.62 3.59
N LYS A 22 -10.52 -8.88 2.44
CA LYS A 22 -10.62 -10.24 1.89
C LYS A 22 -9.24 -10.83 1.60
N LEU A 23 -8.33 -10.05 0.99
CA LEU A 23 -6.96 -10.51 0.70
C LEU A 23 -6.17 -10.78 1.99
N ALA A 24 -6.31 -9.92 2.99
CA ALA A 24 -5.70 -10.14 4.30
C ALA A 24 -6.20 -11.45 4.95
N LYS A 25 -7.52 -11.70 4.90
CA LYS A 25 -8.14 -12.95 5.41
C LYS A 25 -7.76 -14.19 4.61
N GLU A 26 -7.57 -14.06 3.30
CA GLU A 26 -7.04 -15.12 2.45
C GLU A 26 -5.53 -15.38 2.66
N LYS A 27 -4.88 -14.67 3.62
CA LYS A 27 -3.47 -14.83 4.02
C LYS A 27 -2.47 -14.54 2.90
N TYR A 28 -2.76 -13.52 2.09
CA TYR A 28 -1.73 -12.99 1.18
C TYR A 28 -0.63 -12.33 2.01
N ALA A 29 0.62 -12.73 1.79
CA ALA A 29 1.77 -12.11 2.46
C ALA A 29 2.07 -10.71 1.90
N VAL A 30 1.87 -10.52 0.60
CA VAL A 30 2.18 -9.26 -0.10
C VAL A 30 1.02 -8.89 -1.03
N VAL A 31 0.61 -7.63 -0.98
CA VAL A 31 -0.42 -7.06 -1.87
C VAL A 31 0.19 -5.85 -2.58
N PHE A 32 0.33 -5.91 -3.91
CA PHE A 32 0.78 -4.79 -4.71
C PHE A 32 -0.41 -3.91 -5.10
N ILE A 33 -0.32 -2.60 -4.86
CA ILE A 33 -1.38 -1.65 -5.23
C ILE A 33 -0.81 -0.43 -5.94
N GLN A 34 -1.58 0.20 -6.82
CA GLN A 34 -1.11 1.42 -7.49
C GLN A 34 -0.96 2.57 -6.49
N GLU A 35 0.08 3.39 -6.65
CA GLU A 35 0.42 4.48 -5.73
C GLU A 35 -0.76 5.42 -5.43
N PHE A 36 -1.57 5.78 -6.43
CA PHE A 36 -2.70 6.69 -6.21
C PHE A 36 -3.77 6.06 -5.30
N LEU A 37 -4.01 4.75 -5.40
CA LEU A 37 -4.91 4.01 -4.51
C LEU A 37 -4.32 3.91 -3.11
N PHE A 38 -3.00 3.69 -3.00
CA PHE A 38 -2.30 3.67 -1.71
C PHE A 38 -2.48 4.99 -0.96
N VAL A 39 -2.27 6.12 -1.64
CA VAL A 39 -2.46 7.45 -1.03
C VAL A 39 -3.92 7.68 -0.65
N LYS A 40 -4.85 7.36 -1.57
CA LYS A 40 -6.28 7.58 -1.34
C LYS A 40 -6.80 6.79 -0.14
N TYR A 41 -6.34 5.56 0.05
CA TYR A 41 -6.83 4.65 1.08
C TYR A 41 -5.79 4.35 2.17
N MET A 42 -4.85 5.26 2.41
CA MET A 42 -3.75 5.05 3.35
C MET A 42 -4.24 4.62 4.74
N SER A 43 -5.29 5.25 5.27
CA SER A 43 -5.88 4.87 6.56
C SER A 43 -6.37 3.43 6.61
N VAL A 44 -6.97 2.94 5.52
CA VAL A 44 -7.45 1.55 5.42
C VAL A 44 -6.27 0.58 5.34
N VAL A 45 -5.24 0.95 4.59
CA VAL A 45 -4.01 0.16 4.46
C VAL A 45 -3.29 0.05 5.81
N ASP A 46 -3.16 1.14 6.55
CA ASP A 46 -2.52 1.16 7.87
C ASP A 46 -3.30 0.28 8.86
N SER A 47 -4.63 0.42 8.94
CA SER A 47 -5.46 -0.44 9.79
C SER A 47 -5.33 -1.93 9.46
N ILE A 48 -5.28 -2.28 8.18
CA ILE A 48 -5.11 -3.68 7.75
C ILE A 48 -3.71 -4.21 8.10
N ASN A 49 -2.65 -3.42 7.89
CA ASN A 49 -1.28 -3.83 8.22
C ASN A 49 -1.06 -3.99 9.74
N GLU A 50 -1.78 -3.24 10.57
CA GLU A 50 -1.76 -3.39 12.03
C GLU A 50 -2.47 -4.67 12.49
N GLU A 51 -3.59 -5.04 11.87
CA GLU A 51 -4.42 -6.17 12.30
C GLU A 51 -4.02 -7.51 11.65
N TYR A 52 -3.42 -7.49 10.45
CA TYR A 52 -3.10 -8.68 9.68
C TYR A 52 -1.63 -8.72 9.25
N PRO A 53 -1.01 -9.91 9.17
CA PRO A 53 0.37 -10.08 8.71
C PRO A 53 0.46 -10.00 7.17
N VAL A 54 0.00 -8.89 6.59
CA VAL A 54 0.06 -8.58 5.16
C VAL A 54 0.95 -7.36 4.95
N SER A 55 1.73 -7.34 3.88
CA SER A 55 2.51 -6.19 3.45
C SER A 55 1.91 -5.58 2.20
N VAL A 56 1.32 -4.38 2.33
CA VAL A 56 0.80 -3.63 1.20
C VAL A 56 1.90 -2.76 0.59
N LEU A 57 2.27 -3.04 -0.67
CA LEU A 57 3.35 -2.36 -1.37
C LEU A 57 2.81 -1.50 -2.53
N PRO A 58 3.04 -0.18 -2.50
CA PRO A 58 2.68 0.70 -3.60
C PRO A 58 3.59 0.51 -4.82
N ILE A 59 3.01 0.50 -6.02
CA ILE A 59 3.69 0.44 -7.31
C ILE A 59 3.25 1.62 -8.21
N PRO A 60 4.14 2.15 -9.06
CA PRO A 60 3.79 3.24 -9.97
C PRO A 60 2.73 2.78 -10.99
N GLY A 61 1.80 3.67 -11.31
CA GLY A 61 0.77 3.44 -12.34
C GLY A 61 1.27 3.76 -13.75
N LEU A 62 0.47 3.42 -14.76
CA LEU A 62 0.77 3.66 -16.18
C LEU A 62 0.92 5.15 -16.55
N LYS A 63 0.37 6.07 -15.74
CA LYS A 63 0.48 7.53 -15.92
C LYS A 63 1.75 8.14 -15.28
N GLY A 64 2.65 7.32 -14.75
CA GLY A 64 3.80 7.77 -13.94
C GLY A 64 3.51 7.68 -12.43
N GLY A 65 4.57 7.56 -11.63
CA GLY A 65 4.49 7.47 -10.17
C GLY A 65 4.28 8.83 -9.51
N SER A 66 3.44 8.88 -8.48
CA SER A 66 3.26 10.06 -7.62
C SER A 66 4.41 10.21 -6.61
N GLY A 67 5.27 9.20 -6.45
CA GLY A 67 6.34 9.19 -5.45
C GLY A 67 5.86 8.76 -4.05
N ALA A 68 4.59 8.41 -3.92
CA ALA A 68 3.96 7.99 -2.68
C ALA A 68 4.57 6.71 -2.10
N GLY A 69 5.02 5.79 -2.96
CA GLY A 69 5.69 4.59 -2.49
C GLY A 69 7.02 4.87 -1.84
N LEU A 70 7.82 5.75 -2.45
CA LEU A 70 9.08 6.20 -1.86
C LEU A 70 8.84 6.97 -0.55
N ALA A 71 7.80 7.81 -0.50
CA ALA A 71 7.41 8.52 0.72
C ALA A 71 6.96 7.57 1.85
N SER A 72 6.19 6.52 1.53
CA SER A 72 5.76 5.51 2.51
C SER A 72 6.94 4.70 3.07
N ILE A 73 7.89 4.33 2.21
CA ILE A 73 9.15 3.68 2.62
C ILE A 73 9.93 4.61 3.57
N ARG A 74 10.12 5.88 3.19
CA ARG A 74 10.79 6.88 4.02
C ARG A 74 10.13 7.06 5.38
N ASN A 75 8.81 7.25 5.42
CA ASN A 75 8.07 7.41 6.68
C ASN A 75 8.14 6.16 7.57
N SER A 76 8.11 4.97 6.98
CA SER A 76 8.21 3.72 7.75
C SER A 76 9.60 3.54 8.35
N VAL A 77 10.64 3.94 7.62
CA VAL A 77 12.01 3.95 8.16
C VAL A 77 12.21 5.05 9.19
N GLU A 78 11.67 6.26 8.97
CA GLU A 78 11.69 7.34 9.95
C GLU A 78 11.00 6.95 11.25
N ARG A 79 9.84 6.27 11.19
CA ARG A 79 9.17 5.74 12.38
C ARG A 79 9.97 4.64 13.08
N ALA A 80 10.65 3.77 12.34
CA ALA A 80 11.40 2.65 12.90
C ALA A 80 12.76 3.06 13.49
N VAL A 81 13.40 4.08 12.91
CA VAL A 81 14.78 4.50 13.25
C VAL A 81 14.81 5.83 13.98
N GLY A 82 13.73 6.62 13.92
CA GLY A 82 13.61 7.94 14.55
C GLY A 82 14.33 9.06 13.80
N MET A 83 14.83 8.80 12.59
CA MET A 83 15.57 9.77 11.79
C MET A 83 15.39 9.54 10.29
N ASP A 84 15.50 10.63 9.52
CA ASP A 84 15.41 10.61 8.07
C ASP A 84 16.72 10.11 7.44
N ILE A 85 16.73 8.83 7.10
CA ILE A 85 17.93 8.16 6.56
C ILE A 85 18.27 8.56 5.11
N PHE A 86 17.34 9.20 4.39
CA PHE A 86 17.54 9.59 2.99
C PHE A 86 18.07 11.02 2.84
N ALA A 87 18.27 11.73 3.96
CA ALA A 87 18.82 13.09 4.00
C ALA A 87 20.36 13.14 3.91
N VAL A 88 21.05 11.99 3.88
CA VAL A 88 22.50 11.94 3.76
C VAL A 88 22.90 12.23 2.31
N LYS A 89 23.51 13.40 2.10
CA LYS A 89 24.06 13.86 0.81
C LYS A 89 25.49 13.38 0.61
#